data_AF-A0A960G7Q0-F1
#
_entry.id   AF-A0A960G7Q0-F1
#
_cell.length_a   1.000
_cell.length_b   1.000
_cell.length_c   1.000
_cell.angle_alpha   90.00
_cell.angle_beta   90.00
_cell.angle_gamma   90.00
#
_symmetry.space_group_name_H-M   'P 1'
#
loop_
_entity.id
_entity.type
_entity.pdbx_description
1 polymer ?
#
loop_
_entity_poly.entity_id
_entity_poly.type
_entity_poly.pdbx_seq_one_letter_code
_entity_poly.pdbx_strand_id
1 'polypeptide(L)'
;MPPRPPGSDPGSSSAAVRTDWRSPALALALWLGAWLGTSGNGWLSGGGLVLGLVVGGPGWWRRRWLVVTAAAVLLAGIAIGALRVWAAGLGPIPEWARQGAVVVVEVRVGSGHTSDVGRGGPIWTTLATLTGVEGRGVAWVSGAMVRLSASGDLAPAWAAVPAGATVRAAVRLDPAAVDEPVVAWARARASPELVAGPSPLDLAVSAVRQGLRDSVAGLPQGPRALVPALVVGDTELMTADLQADF
;
A
#
# COMPACT_ATOMS: atom_id res chain seq x y z
N MET A 1 -13.42 -8.98 76.60
CA MET A 1 -12.32 -9.27 75.67
C MET A 1 -12.50 -8.35 74.46
N PRO A 2 -11.70 -7.28 74.33
CA PRO A 2 -11.89 -6.28 73.28
C PRO A 2 -11.41 -6.81 71.90
N PRO A 3 -12.00 -6.36 70.77
CA PRO A 3 -11.58 -6.78 69.44
C PRO A 3 -10.20 -6.21 69.08
N ARG A 4 -9.34 -7.04 68.49
CA ARG A 4 -8.01 -6.66 67.97
C ARG A 4 -8.16 -5.63 66.84
N PRO A 5 -7.28 -4.61 66.76
CA PRO A 5 -7.24 -3.72 65.60
C PRO A 5 -6.78 -4.48 64.35
N PRO A 6 -7.23 -4.08 63.15
CA PRO A 6 -6.80 -4.70 61.89
C PRO A 6 -5.30 -4.48 61.68
N GLY A 7 -4.61 -5.56 61.35
CA GLY A 7 -3.18 -5.54 61.03
C GLY A 7 -2.92 -4.62 59.85
N SER A 8 -1.96 -3.72 60.03
CA SER A 8 -1.36 -2.96 58.94
C SER A 8 -0.63 -3.92 58.01
N ASP A 9 -1.11 -4.06 56.77
CA ASP A 9 -0.41 -4.76 55.69
C ASP A 9 0.99 -4.14 55.49
N PRO A 10 2.08 -4.90 55.70
CA PRO A 10 3.41 -4.40 55.42
C PRO A 10 3.69 -4.53 53.92
N GLY A 11 3.75 -3.39 53.24
CA GLY A 11 4.48 -3.28 51.98
C GLY A 11 3.63 -3.46 50.73
N SER A 12 2.94 -2.39 50.33
CA SER A 12 2.81 -2.04 48.91
C SER A 12 4.22 -1.75 48.36
N SER A 13 4.99 -2.82 48.18
CA SER A 13 6.21 -2.78 47.38
C SER A 13 5.77 -2.39 45.98
N SER A 14 6.02 -1.13 45.62
CA SER A 14 5.88 -0.63 44.26
C SER A 14 6.77 -1.51 43.39
N ALA A 15 6.18 -2.54 42.80
CA ALA A 15 6.88 -3.41 41.86
C ALA A 15 7.30 -2.50 40.72
N ALA A 16 8.57 -2.07 40.73
CA ALA A 16 9.16 -1.33 39.64
C ALA A 16 8.94 -2.18 38.39
N VAL A 17 8.02 -1.74 37.53
CA VAL A 17 7.75 -2.36 36.24
C VAL A 17 9.06 -2.26 35.46
N ARG A 18 9.88 -3.32 35.49
CA ARG A 18 11.10 -3.36 34.69
C ARG A 18 10.65 -3.36 33.24
N THR A 19 10.93 -2.27 32.54
CA THR A 19 10.65 -2.14 31.12
C THR A 19 11.38 -3.26 30.38
N ASP A 20 10.61 -4.19 29.79
CA ASP A 20 11.16 -5.29 29.01
C ASP A 20 11.49 -4.81 27.58
N TRP A 21 12.79 -4.71 27.30
CA TRP A 21 13.33 -4.24 26.01
C TRP A 21 13.40 -5.33 24.93
N ARG A 22 13.00 -6.57 25.24
CA ARG A 22 13.04 -7.68 24.28
C ARG A 22 12.08 -7.45 23.12
N SER A 23 10.85 -7.04 23.42
CA SER A 23 9.81 -6.78 22.44
C SER A 23 10.17 -5.66 21.44
N PRO A 24 10.62 -4.46 21.87
CA PRO A 24 11.02 -3.41 20.92
C PRO A 24 12.24 -3.82 20.08
N ALA A 25 13.19 -4.58 20.64
CA ALA A 25 14.33 -5.08 19.87
C ALA A 25 13.91 -6.06 18.77
N LEU A 26 12.96 -6.96 19.05
CA LEU A 26 12.41 -7.88 18.05
C LEU A 26 11.56 -7.15 17.00
N ALA A 27 10.78 -6.14 17.41
CA ALA A 27 10.02 -5.31 16.48
C ALA A 27 10.95 -4.55 15.51
N LEU A 28 12.04 -3.97 16.03
CA LEU A 28 13.05 -3.30 15.20
C LEU A 28 13.73 -4.29 14.23
N ALA A 29 14.07 -5.50 14.70
CA ALA A 29 14.67 -6.53 13.86
C ALA A 29 13.74 -6.98 12.73
N LEU A 30 12.44 -7.15 13.03
CA LEU A 30 11.43 -7.48 12.02
C LEU A 30 11.28 -6.34 11.00
N TRP A 31 11.21 -5.10 11.47
CA TRP A 31 11.07 -3.92 10.62
C TRP A 31 12.27 -3.75 9.69
N LEU A 32 13.49 -3.86 10.21
CA LEU A 32 14.72 -3.84 9.40
C LEU A 32 14.78 -4.99 8.41
N GLY A 33 14.39 -6.20 8.82
CA GLY A 33 14.35 -7.35 7.93
C GLY A 33 13.37 -7.16 6.77
N ALA A 34 12.16 -6.68 7.06
CA ALA A 34 11.16 -6.36 6.06
C ALA A 34 11.65 -5.28 5.08
N TRP A 35 12.22 -4.19 5.60
CA TRP A 35 12.76 -3.10 4.77
C TRP A 35 13.88 -3.57 3.85
N LEU A 36 14.84 -4.34 4.36
CA LEU A 36 15.94 -4.90 3.56
C LEU A 36 15.41 -5.86 2.49
N GLY A 37 14.40 -6.66 2.81
CA GLY A 37 13.75 -7.57 1.86
C GLY A 37 12.95 -6.85 0.77
N THR A 38 12.35 -5.69 1.05
CA THR A 38 11.55 -4.93 0.08
C THR A 38 12.30 -3.80 -0.62
N SER A 39 13.55 -3.51 -0.23
CA SER A 39 14.35 -2.39 -0.77
C SER A 39 14.69 -2.49 -2.27
N GLY A 40 14.51 -3.67 -2.89
CA GLY A 40 14.85 -3.89 -4.29
C GLY A 40 16.36 -3.90 -4.60
N ASN A 41 17.23 -3.67 -3.61
CA ASN A 41 18.68 -3.66 -3.76
C ASN A 41 19.31 -4.95 -3.20
N GLY A 42 19.71 -5.85 -4.10
CA GLY A 42 20.26 -7.16 -3.73
C GLY A 42 21.50 -7.11 -2.82
N TRP A 43 22.28 -6.02 -2.85
CA TRP A 43 23.43 -5.85 -1.97
C TRP A 43 23.02 -5.60 -0.51
N LEU A 44 21.97 -4.81 -0.29
CA LEU A 44 21.46 -4.52 1.05
C LEU A 44 20.78 -5.76 1.65
N SER A 45 19.95 -6.46 0.87
CA SER A 45 19.33 -7.71 1.30
C SER A 45 20.38 -8.78 1.62
N GLY A 46 21.40 -8.93 0.76
CA GLY A 46 22.52 -9.85 0.97
C GLY A 46 23.34 -9.50 2.21
N GLY A 47 23.68 -8.22 2.40
CA GLY A 47 24.40 -7.73 3.58
C GLY A 47 23.65 -7.97 4.89
N GLY A 48 22.33 -7.75 4.89
CA GLY A 48 21.46 -8.06 6.02
C GLY A 48 21.44 -9.55 6.38
N LEU A 49 21.40 -10.42 5.37
CA LEU A 49 21.41 -11.86 5.55
C LEU A 49 22.72 -12.34 6.19
N VAL A 50 23.86 -11.83 5.69
CA VAL A 50 25.19 -12.11 6.24
C VAL A 50 25.29 -11.61 7.68
N LEU A 51 24.83 -10.39 7.98
CA LEU A 51 24.85 -9.84 9.33
C LEU A 51 24.01 -10.68 10.31
N GLY A 52 22.81 -11.09 9.91
CA GLY A 52 21.94 -11.96 10.71
C GLY A 52 22.62 -13.29 11.06
N LEU A 53 23.28 -13.92 10.10
CA LEU A 53 24.02 -15.19 10.31
C LEU A 53 25.26 -14.99 11.18
N VAL A 54 26.04 -13.94 10.94
CA VAL A 54 27.27 -13.62 11.68
C VAL A 54 26.99 -13.24 13.13
N VAL A 55 25.86 -12.60 13.42
CA VAL A 55 25.48 -12.22 14.79
C VAL A 55 24.73 -13.37 15.50
N GLY A 56 23.90 -14.12 14.78
CA GLY A 56 23.14 -15.26 15.30
C GLY A 56 24.02 -16.46 15.69
N GLY A 57 25.05 -16.78 14.90
CA GLY A 57 25.94 -17.92 15.14
C GLY A 57 26.71 -17.85 16.48
N PRO A 58 27.43 -16.75 16.78
CA PRO A 58 28.06 -16.56 18.08
C PRO A 58 27.07 -16.44 19.23
N GLY A 59 25.86 -15.91 18.97
CA GLY A 59 24.76 -15.85 19.95
C GLY A 59 24.29 -17.24 20.39
N TRP A 60 24.21 -18.18 19.44
CA TRP A 60 23.91 -19.59 19.69
C TRP A 60 24.99 -20.25 20.56
N TRP A 61 26.26 -20.06 20.22
CA TRP A 61 27.38 -20.58 21.01
C TRP A 61 27.50 -19.98 22.41
N ARG A 62 27.13 -18.70 22.58
CA ARG A 62 27.16 -18.04 23.90
C ARG A 62 25.85 -18.18 24.69
N ARG A 63 24.91 -19.05 24.26
CA ARG A 63 23.57 -19.24 24.85
C ARG A 63 22.77 -17.93 25.01
N ARG A 64 23.04 -16.92 24.18
CA ARG A 64 22.32 -15.63 24.20
C ARG A 64 21.06 -15.73 23.34
N TRP A 65 20.05 -16.41 23.86
CA TRP A 65 18.79 -16.68 23.14
C TRP A 65 18.13 -15.45 22.53
N LEU A 66 18.22 -14.27 23.15
CA LEU A 66 17.68 -13.03 22.57
C LEU A 66 18.35 -12.64 21.24
N VAL A 67 19.67 -12.84 21.13
CA VAL A 67 20.42 -12.54 19.90
C VAL A 67 20.04 -13.52 18.80
N VAL A 68 19.86 -14.79 19.16
CA VAL A 68 19.39 -15.83 18.24
C VAL A 68 17.98 -15.52 17.74
N THR A 69 17.05 -15.18 18.63
CA THR A 69 15.67 -14.83 18.26
C THR A 69 15.63 -13.57 17.40
N ALA A 70 16.41 -12.53 17.74
CA ALA A 70 16.47 -11.31 16.93
C ALA A 70 17.04 -11.55 15.52
N ALA A 71 18.11 -12.36 15.43
CA ALA A 71 18.68 -12.77 14.14
C ALA A 71 17.69 -13.60 13.32
N ALA A 72 16.98 -14.55 13.94
CA ALA A 72 15.97 -15.36 13.28
C ALA A 72 14.80 -14.51 12.76
N VAL A 73 14.32 -13.55 13.57
CA VAL A 73 13.24 -12.63 13.17
C VAL A 73 13.69 -11.72 12.02
N LEU A 74 14.92 -11.21 12.05
CA LEU A 74 15.49 -10.42 10.96
C LEU A 74 15.58 -11.23 9.66
N LEU A 75 16.11 -12.45 9.73
CA LEU A 75 16.23 -13.35 8.58
C LEU A 75 14.86 -13.73 8.00
N ALA A 76 13.88 -14.01 8.86
CA ALA A 76 12.51 -14.27 8.44
C ALA A 76 11.89 -13.05 7.74
N GLY A 77 12.10 -11.84 8.27
CA GLY A 77 11.66 -10.59 7.62
C GLY A 77 12.28 -10.39 6.23
N ILE A 78 13.59 -10.62 6.09
CA ILE A 78 14.28 -10.54 4.78
C ILE A 78 13.72 -11.58 3.82
N ALA A 79 13.58 -12.83 4.26
CA ALA A 79 13.08 -13.92 3.42
C ALA A 79 11.64 -13.68 2.96
N ILE A 80 10.75 -13.26 3.87
CA ILE A 80 9.34 -12.96 3.53
C ILE A 80 9.28 -11.74 2.59
N GLY A 81 10.04 -10.68 2.86
CA GLY A 81 10.10 -9.49 2.00
C GLY A 81 10.62 -9.82 0.60
N ALA A 82 11.73 -10.54 0.50
CA ALA A 82 12.32 -10.96 -0.76
C ALA A 82 11.40 -11.92 -1.54
N LEU A 83 10.75 -12.87 -0.85
CA LEU A 83 9.77 -13.76 -1.45
C LEU A 83 8.57 -12.98 -1.99
N ARG A 84 8.11 -11.95 -1.27
CA ARG A 84 7.00 -11.09 -1.72
C ARG A 84 7.38 -10.28 -2.95
N VAL A 85 8.60 -9.74 -3.01
CA VAL A 85 9.13 -9.02 -4.19
C VAL A 85 9.31 -9.98 -5.37
N TRP A 86 9.86 -11.17 -5.13
CA TRP A 86 10.03 -12.20 -6.15
C TRP A 86 8.68 -12.70 -6.68
N ALA A 87 7.70 -12.95 -5.80
CA ALA A 87 6.34 -13.33 -6.18
C ALA A 87 5.64 -12.22 -6.99
N ALA A 88 5.89 -10.94 -6.66
CA ALA A 88 5.40 -9.82 -7.47
C ALA A 88 6.09 -9.76 -8.85
N GLY A 89 7.35 -10.19 -8.94
CA GLY A 89 8.13 -10.24 -10.18
C GLY A 89 7.88 -11.48 -11.06
N LEU A 90 7.37 -12.58 -10.48
CA LEU A 90 7.04 -13.82 -11.20
C LEU A 90 5.76 -13.74 -12.03
N GLY A 91 4.96 -12.69 -11.87
CA GLY A 91 3.79 -12.48 -12.71
C GLY A 91 4.20 -12.13 -14.15
N PRO A 92 3.38 -12.43 -15.17
CA PRO A 92 3.64 -12.01 -16.55
C PRO A 92 3.56 -10.48 -16.77
N ILE A 93 3.06 -9.75 -15.77
CA ILE A 93 2.77 -8.31 -15.81
C ILE A 93 4.01 -7.45 -16.03
N PRO A 94 5.15 -7.62 -15.30
CA PRO A 94 6.33 -6.78 -15.49
C PRO A 94 7.06 -7.04 -16.83
N GLU A 95 6.89 -8.22 -17.41
CA GLU A 95 7.42 -8.53 -18.75
C GLU A 95 6.53 -7.92 -19.84
N TRP A 96 5.21 -8.05 -19.73
CA TRP A 96 4.25 -7.42 -20.63
C TRP A 96 4.30 -5.89 -20.57
N ALA A 97 4.53 -5.30 -19.39
CA ALA A 97 4.75 -3.88 -19.22
C ALA A 97 6.03 -3.41 -19.95
N ARG A 98 7.14 -4.14 -19.81
CA ARG A 98 8.39 -3.83 -20.54
C ARG A 98 8.23 -3.92 -22.06
N GLN A 99 7.33 -4.77 -22.53
CA GLN A 99 7.04 -4.96 -23.96
C GLN A 99 5.97 -4.00 -24.49
N GLY A 100 5.38 -3.13 -23.65
CA GLY A 100 4.30 -2.24 -24.07
C GLY A 100 3.04 -2.99 -24.50
N ALA A 101 2.81 -4.20 -23.95
CA ALA A 101 1.77 -5.09 -24.45
C ALA A 101 0.36 -4.55 -24.15
N VAL A 102 -0.53 -4.75 -25.11
CA VAL A 102 -1.97 -4.52 -24.94
C VAL A 102 -2.60 -5.79 -24.40
N VAL A 103 -3.24 -5.69 -23.24
CA VAL A 103 -3.87 -6.80 -22.52
C VAL A 103 -5.25 -6.41 -22.04
N VAL A 104 -6.11 -7.39 -21.81
CA VAL A 104 -7.41 -7.16 -21.17
C VAL A 104 -7.21 -7.33 -19.66
N VAL A 105 -7.50 -6.30 -18.89
CA VAL A 105 -7.37 -6.33 -17.44
C VAL A 105 -8.74 -6.21 -16.80
N GLU A 106 -8.91 -6.92 -15.70
CA GLU A 106 -9.96 -6.68 -14.72
C GLU A 106 -9.34 -5.90 -13.57
N VAL A 107 -9.83 -4.68 -13.34
CA VAL A 107 -9.30 -3.74 -12.36
C VAL A 107 -10.42 -3.22 -11.49
N ARG A 108 -10.15 -3.15 -10.19
CA ARG A 108 -10.98 -2.45 -9.22
C ARG A 108 -10.53 -1.01 -9.13
N VAL A 109 -11.41 -0.09 -9.52
CA VAL A 109 -11.13 1.35 -9.52
C VAL A 109 -11.01 1.85 -8.08
N GLY A 110 -9.89 2.50 -7.75
CA GLY A 110 -9.67 3.10 -6.44
C GLY A 110 -10.47 4.39 -6.26
N SER A 111 -10.59 4.83 -5.00
CA SER A 111 -11.08 6.17 -4.69
C SER A 111 -9.96 7.18 -4.94
N GLY A 112 -10.18 8.19 -5.77
CA GLY A 112 -9.13 9.12 -6.17
C GLY A 112 -9.00 9.22 -7.69
N HIS A 113 -9.36 10.35 -8.29
CA HIS A 113 -8.97 10.66 -9.66
C HIS A 113 -8.40 12.07 -9.77
N THR A 114 -7.39 12.23 -10.60
CA THR A 114 -6.94 13.54 -11.07
C THR A 114 -7.32 13.68 -12.53
N SER A 115 -7.98 14.80 -12.85
CA SER A 115 -8.20 15.24 -14.21
C SER A 115 -7.24 16.37 -14.52
N ASP A 116 -6.32 16.14 -15.45
CA ASP A 116 -5.39 17.17 -15.92
C ASP A 116 -5.60 17.41 -17.42
N VAL A 117 -5.31 18.63 -17.88
CA VAL A 117 -5.37 18.98 -19.30
C VAL A 117 -3.96 18.84 -19.86
N GLY A 118 -3.63 17.64 -20.32
CA GLY A 118 -2.34 17.38 -20.96
C GLY A 118 -2.25 17.98 -22.36
N ARG A 119 -1.03 17.99 -22.92
CA ARG A 119 -0.72 18.49 -24.28
C ARG A 119 -1.52 17.81 -25.41
N GLY A 120 -2.20 16.70 -25.12
CA GLY A 120 -3.04 15.93 -26.04
C GLY A 120 -4.52 15.83 -25.66
N GLY A 121 -5.02 16.69 -24.76
CA GLY A 121 -6.42 16.69 -24.30
C GLY A 121 -6.57 16.25 -22.84
N PRO A 122 -7.82 16.09 -22.34
CA PRO A 122 -8.08 15.71 -20.96
C PRO A 122 -7.51 14.32 -20.65
N ILE A 123 -6.78 14.22 -19.54
CA ILE A 123 -6.21 13.00 -19.00
C ILE A 123 -6.87 12.73 -17.66
N TRP A 124 -7.47 11.55 -17.53
CA TRP A 124 -8.01 11.03 -16.29
C TRP A 124 -7.05 9.99 -15.74
N THR A 125 -6.66 10.10 -14.46
CA THR A 125 -5.75 9.15 -13.82
C THR A 125 -6.26 8.71 -12.45
N THR A 126 -6.22 7.41 -12.15
CA THR A 126 -6.60 6.85 -10.85
C THR A 126 -5.66 5.72 -10.43
N LEU A 127 -5.63 5.40 -9.14
CA LEU A 127 -5.03 4.15 -8.65
C LEU A 127 -6.07 3.04 -8.78
N ALA A 128 -5.68 1.89 -9.32
CA ALA A 128 -6.55 0.73 -9.43
C ALA A 128 -5.85 -0.53 -8.93
N THR A 129 -6.62 -1.42 -8.29
CA THR A 129 -6.11 -2.74 -7.90
C THR A 129 -6.47 -3.72 -8.99
N LEU A 130 -5.47 -4.29 -9.63
CA LEU A 130 -5.63 -5.24 -10.71
C LEU A 130 -5.97 -6.61 -10.10
N THR A 131 -7.14 -7.15 -10.44
CA THR A 131 -7.69 -8.41 -9.92
C THR A 131 -7.46 -9.56 -10.90
N GLY A 132 -7.46 -9.27 -12.20
CA GLY A 132 -7.23 -10.26 -13.25
C GLY A 132 -6.56 -9.64 -14.47
N VAL A 133 -5.75 -10.42 -15.17
CA VAL A 133 -5.16 -10.05 -16.46
C VAL A 133 -5.32 -11.21 -17.41
N GLU A 134 -5.85 -10.94 -18.59
CA GLU A 134 -5.90 -11.84 -19.71
C GLU A 134 -5.09 -11.24 -20.85
N GLY A 135 -4.03 -11.95 -21.24
CA GLY A 135 -3.13 -11.49 -22.28
C GLY A 135 -2.44 -12.66 -22.96
N ARG A 136 -2.40 -12.66 -24.29
CA ARG A 136 -1.64 -13.64 -25.10
C ARG A 136 -1.92 -15.11 -24.74
N GLY A 137 -3.19 -15.44 -24.48
CA GLY A 137 -3.61 -16.80 -24.15
C GLY A 137 -3.34 -17.25 -22.71
N VAL A 138 -2.88 -16.34 -21.84
CA VAL A 138 -2.63 -16.60 -20.41
C VAL A 138 -3.55 -15.72 -19.58
N ALA A 139 -4.26 -16.34 -18.63
CA ALA A 139 -5.02 -15.66 -17.59
C ALA A 139 -4.22 -15.68 -16.28
N TRP A 140 -4.12 -14.55 -15.60
CA TRP A 140 -3.38 -14.39 -14.37
C TRP A 140 -4.18 -13.57 -13.36
N VAL A 141 -4.24 -14.04 -12.11
CA VAL A 141 -4.86 -13.31 -11.00
C VAL A 141 -3.76 -12.59 -10.24
N SER A 142 -3.94 -11.31 -9.97
CA SER A 142 -3.01 -10.51 -9.19
C SER A 142 -3.79 -9.63 -8.23
N GLY A 143 -3.11 -9.07 -7.22
CA GLY A 143 -3.64 -8.02 -6.34
C GLY A 143 -2.77 -6.77 -6.39
N ALA A 144 -2.01 -6.62 -7.47
CA ALA A 144 -1.06 -5.53 -7.64
C ALA A 144 -1.78 -4.19 -7.84
N MET A 145 -1.20 -3.13 -7.29
CA MET A 145 -1.65 -1.76 -7.57
C MET A 145 -1.03 -1.27 -8.88
N VAL A 146 -1.88 -0.72 -9.75
CA VAL A 146 -1.51 -0.13 -11.03
C VAL A 146 -2.04 1.30 -11.12
N ARG A 147 -1.33 2.16 -11.84
CA ARG A 147 -1.81 3.51 -12.14
C ARG A 147 -2.54 3.51 -13.47
N LEU A 148 -3.86 3.71 -13.44
CA LEU A 148 -4.71 3.66 -14.61
C LEU A 148 -4.88 5.07 -15.18
N SER A 149 -4.65 5.23 -16.49
CA SER A 149 -4.77 6.50 -17.21
C SER A 149 -5.65 6.34 -18.45
N ALA A 150 -6.56 7.28 -18.66
CA ALA A 150 -7.37 7.40 -19.87
C ALA A 150 -7.22 8.81 -20.45
N SER A 151 -7.08 8.92 -21.78
CA SER A 151 -6.83 10.19 -22.46
C SER A 151 -7.82 10.40 -23.61
N GLY A 152 -8.16 11.66 -23.89
CA GLY A 152 -9.02 12.03 -25.02
C GLY A 152 -10.47 11.59 -24.81
N ASP A 153 -11.09 11.03 -25.85
CA ASP A 153 -12.52 10.65 -25.86
C ASP A 153 -12.88 9.54 -24.85
N LEU A 154 -11.89 8.82 -24.33
CA LEU A 154 -12.09 7.80 -23.30
C LEU A 154 -12.19 8.40 -21.89
N ALA A 155 -11.60 9.58 -21.65
CA ALA A 155 -11.55 10.17 -20.31
C ALA A 155 -12.95 10.36 -19.66
N PRO A 156 -13.99 10.82 -20.38
CA PRO A 156 -15.34 10.96 -19.80
C PRO A 156 -15.97 9.61 -19.42
N ALA A 157 -15.77 8.57 -20.23
CA ALA A 157 -16.32 7.24 -19.97
C ALA A 157 -15.71 6.60 -18.72
N TRP A 158 -14.42 6.82 -18.51
CA TRP A 158 -13.71 6.36 -17.31
C TRP A 158 -14.04 7.19 -16.06
N ALA A 159 -14.27 8.50 -16.22
CA ALA A 159 -14.70 9.37 -15.12
C ALA A 159 -16.11 9.03 -14.58
N ALA A 160 -16.97 8.42 -15.41
CA ALA A 160 -18.30 7.99 -14.98
C ALA A 160 -18.30 6.68 -14.16
N VAL A 161 -17.17 5.98 -14.07
CA VAL A 161 -17.08 4.71 -13.32
C VAL A 161 -17.06 5.00 -11.81
N PRO A 162 -17.96 4.38 -11.02
CA PRO A 162 -17.96 4.55 -9.57
C PRO A 162 -16.67 4.03 -8.92
N ALA A 163 -16.16 4.74 -7.91
CA ALA A 163 -15.08 4.24 -7.08
C ALA A 163 -15.48 2.90 -6.43
N GLY A 164 -14.56 1.94 -6.40
CA GLY A 164 -14.80 0.59 -5.89
C GLY A 164 -15.50 -0.35 -6.88
N ALA A 165 -15.86 0.10 -8.09
CA ALA A 165 -16.36 -0.78 -9.15
C ALA A 165 -15.22 -1.64 -9.73
N THR A 166 -15.57 -2.86 -10.18
CA THR A 166 -14.68 -3.73 -10.93
C THR A 166 -15.01 -3.64 -12.40
N VAL A 167 -14.03 -3.24 -13.21
CA VAL A 167 -14.18 -3.04 -14.65
C VAL A 167 -13.20 -3.88 -15.44
N ARG A 168 -13.63 -4.34 -16.61
CA ARG A 168 -12.83 -5.03 -17.61
C ARG A 168 -12.54 -4.07 -18.76
N ALA A 169 -11.27 -3.92 -19.13
CA ALA A 169 -10.89 -3.05 -20.24
C ALA A 169 -9.58 -3.47 -20.90
N ALA A 170 -9.44 -3.14 -22.19
CA ALA A 170 -8.16 -3.24 -22.88
C ALA A 170 -7.26 -2.08 -22.47
N VAL A 171 -6.11 -2.40 -21.88
CA VAL A 171 -5.09 -1.43 -21.48
C VAL A 171 -3.75 -1.78 -22.11
N ARG A 172 -2.94 -0.76 -22.37
CA ARG A 172 -1.53 -0.94 -22.65
C ARG A 172 -0.76 -0.81 -21.34
N LEU A 173 0.03 -1.82 -21.00
CA LEU A 173 0.91 -1.76 -19.84
C LEU A 173 2.23 -1.09 -20.21
N ASP A 174 2.65 -0.14 -19.41
CA ASP A 174 3.94 0.54 -19.48
C ASP A 174 4.65 0.36 -18.11
N PRO A 175 5.99 0.31 -18.06
CA PRO A 175 6.72 0.13 -16.81
C PRO A 175 6.51 1.33 -15.87
N ALA A 176 6.30 1.06 -14.58
CA ALA A 176 6.30 2.11 -13.57
C ALA A 176 7.73 2.62 -13.31
N ALA A 177 7.84 3.90 -12.94
CA ALA A 177 9.11 4.47 -12.49
C ALA A 177 9.53 3.84 -11.15
N VAL A 178 10.84 3.83 -10.88
CA VAL A 178 11.44 3.12 -9.72
C VAL A 178 11.00 3.72 -8.38
N ASP A 179 10.58 4.99 -8.39
CA ASP A 179 10.15 5.78 -7.24
C ASP A 179 8.63 5.75 -7.00
N GLU A 180 7.85 5.10 -7.86
CA GLU A 180 6.39 5.04 -7.71
C GLU A 180 5.93 3.79 -6.94
N PRO A 181 4.94 3.90 -6.04
CA PRO A 181 4.40 2.78 -5.26
C PRO A 181 3.48 1.83 -6.08
N VAL A 182 3.53 1.90 -7.42
CA VAL A 182 2.72 1.09 -8.34
C VAL A 182 3.59 0.13 -9.14
N VAL A 183 3.03 -1.01 -9.53
CA VAL A 183 3.77 -2.05 -10.25
C VAL A 183 3.89 -1.75 -11.75
N ALA A 184 2.89 -1.04 -12.32
CA ALA A 184 2.87 -0.65 -13.73
C ALA A 184 1.90 0.51 -13.97
N TRP A 185 2.11 1.20 -15.09
CA TRP A 185 1.14 2.12 -15.67
C TRP A 185 0.24 1.37 -16.64
N ALA A 186 -1.07 1.53 -16.50
CA ALA A 186 -2.06 0.98 -17.40
C ALA A 186 -2.70 2.14 -18.17
N ARG A 187 -2.45 2.23 -19.48
CA ARG A 187 -3.10 3.22 -20.35
C ARG A 187 -4.30 2.60 -21.04
N ALA A 188 -5.50 3.07 -20.73
CA ALA A 188 -6.73 2.59 -21.36
C ALA A 188 -6.72 2.82 -22.87
N ARG A 189 -7.11 1.79 -23.62
CA ARG A 189 -7.27 1.81 -25.08
C ARG A 189 -8.72 1.60 -25.52
N ALA A 190 -9.57 1.20 -24.58
CA ALA A 190 -11.00 1.00 -24.79
C ALA A 190 -11.80 1.59 -23.62
N SER A 191 -13.10 1.76 -23.84
CA SER A 191 -14.06 2.11 -22.79
C SER A 191 -14.16 0.98 -21.75
N PRO A 192 -14.43 1.31 -20.48
CA PRO A 192 -14.56 0.32 -19.42
C PRO A 192 -15.87 -0.47 -19.56
N GLU A 193 -15.78 -1.79 -19.40
CA GLU A 193 -16.94 -2.67 -19.25
C GLU A 193 -17.14 -2.99 -17.77
N LEU A 194 -18.31 -2.70 -17.21
CA LEU A 194 -18.59 -2.94 -15.80
C LEU A 194 -18.84 -4.42 -15.56
N VAL A 195 -17.95 -5.09 -14.84
CA VAL A 195 -18.08 -6.51 -14.47
C VAL A 195 -18.84 -6.66 -13.17
N ALA A 196 -18.51 -5.83 -12.18
CA ALA A 196 -19.19 -5.80 -10.88
C ALA A 196 -19.31 -4.37 -10.35
N GLY A 197 -20.48 -4.04 -9.83
CA GLY A 197 -20.72 -2.76 -9.17
C GLY A 197 -19.96 -2.61 -7.83
N PRO A 198 -19.87 -1.38 -7.31
CA PRO A 198 -19.30 -1.13 -5.98
C PRO A 198 -20.08 -1.86 -4.90
N SER A 199 -19.40 -2.32 -3.84
CA SER A 199 -20.07 -3.02 -2.74
C SER A 199 -20.93 -2.04 -1.92
N PRO A 200 -21.92 -2.51 -1.15
CA PRO A 200 -22.75 -1.64 -0.30
C PRO A 200 -21.92 -0.81 0.70
N LEU A 201 -20.80 -1.37 1.18
CA LEU A 201 -19.86 -0.66 2.05
C LEU A 201 -19.14 0.47 1.29
N ASP A 202 -18.71 0.23 0.06
CA ASP A 202 -18.06 1.25 -0.78
C ASP A 202 -19.02 2.39 -1.13
N LEU A 203 -20.29 2.06 -1.38
CA LEU A 203 -21.35 3.04 -1.60
C LEU A 203 -21.57 3.91 -0.35
N ALA A 204 -21.58 3.32 0.85
CA ALA A 204 -21.70 4.06 2.09
C ALA A 204 -20.50 4.98 2.32
N VAL A 205 -19.27 4.51 2.09
CA VAL A 205 -18.05 5.33 2.21
C VAL A 205 -18.05 6.47 1.19
N SER A 206 -18.48 6.19 -0.05
CA SER A 206 -18.60 7.20 -1.10
C SER A 206 -19.63 8.26 -0.74
N ALA A 207 -20.78 7.88 -0.18
CA ALA A 207 -21.81 8.80 0.28
C ALA A 207 -21.31 9.68 1.44
N VAL A 208 -20.56 9.13 2.40
CA VAL A 208 -19.95 9.91 3.49
C VAL A 208 -18.95 10.92 2.94
N ARG A 209 -18.08 10.49 2.00
CA ARG A 209 -17.09 11.37 1.37
C ARG A 209 -17.76 12.49 0.59
N GLN A 210 -18.82 12.19 -0.16
CA GLN A 210 -19.59 13.17 -0.89
C GLN A 210 -20.32 14.15 0.04
N GLY A 211 -20.93 13.67 1.13
CA GLY A 211 -21.54 14.53 2.14
C GLY A 211 -20.53 15.48 2.81
N LEU A 212 -19.28 15.02 3.01
CA LEU A 212 -18.20 15.89 3.49
C LEU A 212 -17.80 16.94 2.46
N ARG A 213 -17.69 16.57 1.17
CA ARG A 213 -17.42 17.53 0.07
C ARG A 213 -18.50 18.60 -0.03
N ASP A 214 -19.76 18.20 0.04
CA ASP A 214 -20.90 19.12 0.01
C ASP A 214 -20.87 20.06 1.22
N SER A 215 -20.47 19.55 2.39
CA SER A 215 -20.33 20.36 3.62
C SER A 215 -19.21 21.39 3.55
N VAL A 216 -18.14 21.13 2.78
CA VAL A 216 -17.00 22.06 2.61
C VAL A 216 -17.08 22.90 1.34
N ALA A 217 -18.09 22.71 0.49
CA ALA A 217 -18.24 23.42 -0.78
C ALA A 217 -18.28 24.95 -0.61
N GLY A 218 -18.76 25.45 0.54
CA GLY A 218 -18.78 26.89 0.87
C GLY A 218 -17.44 27.51 1.28
N LEU A 219 -16.38 26.72 1.51
CA LEU A 219 -15.08 27.21 1.99
C LEU A 219 -14.15 27.68 0.86
N PRO A 220 -13.16 28.56 1.13
CA PRO A 220 -12.10 28.91 0.18
C PRO A 220 -11.32 27.68 -0.33
N GLN A 221 -10.68 27.80 -1.50
CA GLN A 221 -10.09 26.69 -2.26
C GLN A 221 -9.11 25.79 -1.48
N GLY A 222 -8.26 26.38 -0.62
CA GLY A 222 -7.30 25.63 0.21
C GLY A 222 -7.99 24.74 1.27
N PRO A 223 -8.75 25.32 2.22
CA PRO A 223 -9.47 24.55 3.24
C PRO A 223 -10.44 23.51 2.66
N ARG A 224 -11.04 23.79 1.50
CA ARG A 224 -11.95 22.89 0.79
C ARG A 224 -11.29 21.58 0.37
N ALA A 225 -10.00 21.62 0.02
CA ALA A 225 -9.22 20.43 -0.34
C ALA A 225 -8.60 19.73 0.89
N LEU A 226 -8.22 20.50 1.91
CA LEU A 226 -7.49 19.98 3.07
C LEU A 226 -8.37 19.21 4.05
N VAL A 227 -9.62 19.63 4.28
CA VAL A 227 -10.50 18.96 5.25
C VAL A 227 -10.85 17.52 4.83
N PRO A 228 -11.28 17.25 3.59
CA PRO A 228 -11.50 15.87 3.14
C PRO A 228 -10.21 15.03 3.13
N ALA A 229 -9.07 15.64 2.78
CA ALA A 229 -7.76 14.97 2.79
C ALA A 229 -7.35 14.53 4.19
N LEU A 230 -7.53 15.39 5.21
CA LEU A 230 -7.14 15.08 6.59
C LEU A 230 -8.09 14.10 7.29
N VAL A 231 -9.39 14.12 6.98
CA VAL A 231 -10.39 13.31 7.69
C VAL A 231 -10.56 11.93 7.07
N VAL A 232 -10.56 11.83 5.74
CA VAL A 232 -10.88 10.58 5.02
C VAL A 232 -9.77 10.18 4.04
N GLY A 233 -8.63 10.89 4.04
CA GLY A 233 -7.56 10.64 3.08
C GLY A 233 -7.97 10.97 1.64
N ASP A 234 -8.97 11.85 1.46
CA ASP A 234 -9.48 12.21 0.13
C ASP A 234 -8.67 13.34 -0.50
N THR A 235 -7.70 12.98 -1.34
CA THR A 235 -6.79 13.94 -2.00
C THR A 235 -7.28 14.43 -3.37
N GLU A 236 -8.50 14.07 -3.79
CA GLU A 236 -9.04 14.39 -5.13
C GLU A 236 -9.11 15.89 -5.44
N LEU A 237 -9.26 16.74 -4.42
CA LEU A 237 -9.37 18.20 -4.58
C LEU A 237 -8.04 18.93 -4.31
N MET A 238 -6.97 18.23 -3.93
CA MET A 238 -5.66 18.87 -3.70
C MET A 238 -5.01 19.22 -5.03
N THR A 239 -4.76 20.52 -5.25
CA THR A 239 -3.93 21.00 -6.36
C THR A 239 -2.47 20.58 -6.15
N ALA A 240 -1.69 20.51 -7.23
CA ALA A 240 -0.27 20.15 -7.19
C ALA A 240 0.55 21.05 -6.25
N ASP A 241 0.22 22.34 -6.19
CA ASP A 241 0.86 23.30 -5.26
C ASP A 241 0.56 22.96 -3.80
N LEU A 242 -0.65 22.49 -3.48
CA LEU A 242 -1.03 22.05 -2.13
C LEU A 242 -0.45 20.69 -1.76
N GLN A 243 -0.08 19.85 -2.73
CA GLN A 243 0.64 18.60 -2.47
C GLN A 243 2.14 18.80 -2.27
N ALA A 244 2.72 19.88 -2.77
CA ALA A 244 4.14 20.17 -2.59
C ALA A 244 4.46 20.78 -1.20
N ASP A 245 3.47 21.40 -0.56
CA ASP A 245 3.61 22.04 0.76
C ASP A 245 3.49 21.05 1.95
N PHE A 246 3.17 19.76 1.70
CA PHE A 246 2.97 18.71 2.73
C PHE A 246 3.63 17.39 2.35
#